data_AF-A0A6I5WZL2-F1
#
_entry.id   AF-A0A6I5WZL2-F1
#
_cell.length_a   1.000
_cell.length_b   1.000
_cell.length_c   1.000
_cell.angle_alpha   90.00
_cell.angle_beta   90.00
_cell.angle_gamma   90.00
#
_symmetry.space_group_name_H-M   'P 1'
#
loop_
_entity.id
_entity.type
_entity.pdbx_description
1 polymer ?
#
loop_
_entity_poly.entity_id
_entity_poly.type
_entity_poly.pdbx_seq_one_letter_code
_entity_poly.pdbx_strand_id
1 'polypeptide(L)'
;MSNPQPSRAAPSPKVHAGNPRPGKRGSTRVAKHDQAAQVLPTPQGRPGSAAQPERVPLRGSAIWPELGSLGLSAAAIAERVGSIGGSDANTILSGSAERILRLWREKRGEVAPEDLSDKLAVMLGSWTEAFNRQWYEKLVGHAVTRVGERVRCPVRPWRSATLDGYVMEQGAIWEAKHTSPFGSPDEVLQRYMPQLQHTMAVVGCETALLSVLYGNSKWEVYEVASDWMYQEDLLEAEMRFWHCVRSGEPPVISIISYAPKPVGVREVCMTGHNAWATFAADWLAHREAAKTHATATSSLKELVEADVARAYGHGIEAKRSKAGAITIREAAPIRGQRS
;
A
#
# COMPACT_ATOMS: atom_id res chain seq x y z
N MET A 1 12.89 36.76 49.95
CA MET A 1 14.03 36.47 50.85
C MET A 1 14.22 34.97 50.93
N SER A 2 15.46 34.53 50.65
CA SER A 2 16.09 33.27 51.03
C SER A 2 15.58 31.95 50.40
N ASN A 3 16.38 31.45 49.45
CA ASN A 3 16.54 30.03 49.12
C ASN A 3 17.46 29.38 50.19
N PRO A 4 17.38 28.07 50.51
CA PRO A 4 18.19 27.09 49.76
C PRO A 4 17.63 25.64 49.64
N GLN A 5 18.18 24.94 48.64
CA GLN A 5 18.14 23.50 48.29
C GLN A 5 18.70 22.52 49.38
N PRO A 6 18.95 21.20 49.12
CA PRO A 6 18.15 20.10 48.51
C PRO A 6 18.24 18.77 49.32
N SER A 7 17.46 17.73 48.98
CA SER A 7 17.59 16.36 49.51
C SER A 7 16.67 15.43 48.69
N ARG A 8 16.96 14.19 48.26
CA ARG A 8 18.11 13.28 48.30
C ARG A 8 17.72 12.08 47.43
N ALA A 9 18.63 11.58 46.59
CA ALA A 9 18.42 10.40 45.74
C ALA A 9 18.45 9.08 46.55
N ALA A 10 17.71 8.07 46.09
CA ALA A 10 17.77 6.68 46.58
C ALA A 10 17.49 5.69 45.42
N PRO A 11 17.97 4.42 45.51
CA PRO A 11 18.60 3.73 44.38
C PRO A 11 17.87 2.46 43.86
N SER A 12 18.38 1.93 42.73
CA SER A 12 17.99 0.69 42.04
C SER A 12 18.06 -0.60 42.89
N PRO A 13 17.22 -1.62 42.65
CA PRO A 13 17.41 -2.94 43.21
C PRO A 13 18.21 -3.87 42.26
N LYS A 14 19.27 -4.46 42.81
CA LYS A 14 20.04 -5.57 42.26
C LYS A 14 19.29 -6.90 42.46
N VAL A 15 19.32 -7.73 41.43
CA VAL A 15 18.84 -9.13 41.41
C VAL A 15 19.75 -10.02 42.25
N HIS A 16 19.16 -10.86 43.10
CA HIS A 16 19.84 -11.89 43.88
C HIS A 16 19.91 -13.23 43.13
N ALA A 17 21.10 -13.85 43.18
CA ALA A 17 21.36 -15.22 42.76
C ALA A 17 21.31 -16.17 43.97
N GLY A 18 20.86 -17.42 43.75
CA GLY A 18 20.81 -18.43 44.81
C GLY A 18 20.38 -19.83 44.35
N ASN A 19 21.14 -20.43 43.43
CA ASN A 19 21.73 -21.81 43.42
C ASN A 19 20.93 -23.09 43.86
N PRO A 20 21.42 -24.34 43.60
CA PRO A 20 20.78 -25.27 42.66
C PRO A 20 20.58 -26.72 43.20
N ARG A 21 20.00 -27.62 42.37
CA ARG A 21 20.25 -29.09 42.18
C ARG A 21 18.93 -29.82 41.77
N PRO A 22 18.98 -31.10 41.28
CA PRO A 22 19.83 -31.65 40.21
C PRO A 22 19.06 -32.55 39.20
N GLY A 23 19.67 -32.78 38.04
CA GLY A 23 19.64 -34.07 37.34
C GLY A 23 18.61 -34.28 36.23
N LYS A 24 19.10 -34.50 35.00
CA LYS A 24 19.04 -35.81 34.32
C LYS A 24 19.86 -35.79 33.02
N ARG A 25 20.53 -36.92 32.78
CA ARG A 25 21.42 -37.25 31.65
C ARG A 25 20.64 -37.35 30.34
N GLY A 26 21.29 -37.07 29.21
CA GLY A 26 20.80 -37.50 27.90
C GLY A 26 21.52 -36.93 26.69
N SER A 27 22.57 -37.65 26.24
CA SER A 27 22.97 -37.83 24.83
C SER A 27 23.41 -36.60 24.01
N THR A 28 24.72 -36.35 23.99
CA THR A 28 25.41 -35.58 22.94
C THR A 28 25.67 -36.51 21.75
N ARG A 29 24.95 -36.33 20.65
CA ARG A 29 25.30 -36.91 19.35
C ARG A 29 25.92 -35.82 18.49
N VAL A 30 27.23 -35.90 18.31
CA VAL A 30 28.02 -35.08 17.40
C VAL A 30 27.63 -35.47 15.97
N ALA A 31 26.98 -34.56 15.25
CA ALA A 31 26.82 -34.65 13.80
C ALA A 31 27.80 -33.66 13.16
N LYS A 32 28.88 -34.21 12.60
CA LYS A 32 29.76 -33.50 11.67
C LYS A 32 28.93 -33.12 10.44
N HIS A 33 28.79 -31.84 10.17
CA HIS A 33 28.36 -31.38 8.86
C HIS A 33 29.59 -31.29 7.96
N ASP A 34 29.76 -32.29 7.10
CA ASP A 34 30.65 -32.21 5.94
C ASP A 34 30.14 -31.13 4.99
N GLN A 35 30.96 -30.11 4.74
CA GLN A 35 30.80 -29.18 3.64
C GLN A 35 31.18 -29.90 2.34
N ALA A 36 30.19 -30.41 1.61
CA ALA A 36 30.35 -30.77 0.21
C ALA A 36 29.99 -29.55 -0.64
N ALA A 37 31.02 -28.91 -1.21
CA ALA A 37 30.87 -27.91 -2.26
C ALA A 37 30.11 -28.55 -3.44
N GLN A 38 28.94 -28.03 -3.77
CA GLN A 38 28.23 -28.41 -5.00
C GLN A 38 28.97 -27.82 -6.19
N VAL A 39 29.70 -28.68 -6.89
CA VAL A 39 30.26 -28.41 -8.22
C VAL A 39 29.09 -28.35 -9.20
N LEU A 40 28.86 -27.19 -9.81
CA LEU A 40 27.90 -27.01 -10.91
C LEU A 40 28.31 -27.92 -12.08
N PRO A 41 27.41 -28.73 -12.66
CA PRO A 41 27.74 -29.56 -13.81
C PRO A 41 27.95 -28.70 -15.06
N THR A 42 29.08 -28.91 -15.73
CA THR A 42 29.40 -28.39 -17.06
C THR A 42 28.34 -28.83 -18.08
N PRO A 43 27.85 -27.96 -18.99
CA PRO A 43 26.85 -28.37 -19.96
C PRO A 43 27.44 -29.37 -20.95
N GLN A 44 26.95 -30.61 -20.93
CA GLN A 44 27.20 -31.58 -21.99
C GLN A 44 26.53 -31.08 -23.29
N GLY A 45 27.24 -31.26 -24.40
CA GLY A 45 26.94 -30.65 -25.70
C GLY A 45 25.51 -30.92 -26.22
N ARG A 46 24.94 -29.88 -26.86
CA ARG A 46 23.66 -29.97 -27.55
C ARG A 46 23.74 -30.96 -28.73
N PRO A 47 22.77 -31.86 -28.92
CA PRO A 47 22.59 -32.54 -30.19
C PRO A 47 22.21 -31.52 -31.27
N GLY A 48 22.64 -31.78 -32.50
CA GLY A 48 22.62 -30.86 -33.64
C GLY A 48 21.31 -30.11 -33.86
N SER A 49 21.45 -28.82 -34.14
CA SER A 49 20.39 -27.87 -34.48
C SER A 49 19.64 -28.32 -35.74
N ALA A 50 18.49 -28.97 -35.59
CA ALA A 50 17.43 -28.86 -36.58
C ALA A 50 17.01 -27.39 -36.61
N ALA A 51 17.11 -26.76 -37.78
CA ALA A 51 16.72 -25.36 -37.99
C ALA A 51 15.31 -25.13 -37.43
N GLN A 52 15.22 -24.33 -36.37
CA GLN A 52 13.93 -23.87 -35.88
C GLN A 52 13.28 -23.06 -37.01
N PRO A 53 12.01 -23.31 -37.37
CA PRO A 53 11.34 -22.47 -38.32
C PRO A 53 11.36 -21.03 -37.79
N GLU A 54 11.82 -20.11 -38.63
CA GLU A 54 11.88 -18.68 -38.36
C GLU A 54 10.49 -18.24 -37.85
N ARG A 55 10.42 -17.82 -36.58
CA ARG A 55 9.17 -17.33 -35.99
C ARG A 55 8.82 -16.02 -36.70
N VAL A 56 7.99 -16.11 -37.74
CA VAL A 56 7.35 -14.95 -38.33
C VAL A 56 6.54 -14.27 -37.21
N PRO A 57 6.82 -13.01 -36.84
CA PRO A 57 6.03 -12.31 -35.85
C PRO A 57 4.59 -12.27 -36.34
N LEU A 58 3.65 -12.75 -35.53
CA LEU A 58 2.23 -12.56 -35.81
C LEU A 58 1.99 -11.06 -35.95
N ARG A 59 1.63 -10.64 -37.16
CA ARG A 59 1.39 -9.26 -37.54
C ARG A 59 0.30 -8.70 -36.61
N GLY A 60 0.67 -7.78 -35.71
CA GLY A 60 -0.25 -7.12 -34.77
C GLY A 60 -0.13 -7.52 -33.29
N SER A 61 0.88 -8.30 -32.86
CA SER A 61 1.12 -8.52 -31.43
C SER A 61 1.49 -7.22 -30.73
N ALA A 62 0.76 -6.83 -29.68
CA ALA A 62 1.21 -5.81 -28.75
C ALA A 62 2.62 -6.20 -28.26
N ILE A 63 3.60 -5.36 -28.53
CA ILE A 63 4.98 -5.59 -28.12
C ILE A 63 5.06 -5.16 -26.66
N TRP A 64 5.18 -6.15 -25.78
CA TRP A 64 5.54 -5.91 -24.39
C TRP A 64 6.87 -5.19 -24.33
N PRO A 65 7.04 -4.18 -23.45
CA PRO A 65 8.30 -3.46 -23.38
C PRO A 65 9.43 -4.41 -22.96
N GLU A 66 10.59 -4.22 -23.56
CA GLU A 66 11.83 -4.89 -23.13
C GLU A 66 12.40 -4.14 -21.92
N LEU A 67 13.12 -4.84 -21.02
CA LEU A 67 13.71 -4.21 -19.83
C LEU A 67 14.61 -3.02 -20.18
N GLY A 68 15.38 -3.11 -21.26
CA GLY A 68 16.25 -2.01 -21.72
C GLY A 68 15.50 -0.80 -22.31
N SER A 69 14.20 -0.95 -22.58
CA SER A 69 13.32 0.13 -23.03
C SER A 69 12.52 0.78 -21.89
N LEU A 70 12.62 0.24 -20.66
CA LEU A 70 11.96 0.81 -19.49
C LEU A 70 12.74 1.99 -18.92
N GLY A 71 11.99 2.93 -18.34
CA GLY A 71 12.55 4.14 -17.75
C GLY A 71 12.50 5.33 -18.68
N LEU A 72 13.02 6.45 -18.19
CA LEU A 72 13.01 7.72 -18.91
C LEU A 72 14.28 7.89 -19.74
N SER A 73 14.14 8.45 -20.94
CA SER A 73 15.30 8.87 -21.74
C SER A 73 16.06 10.00 -21.05
N ALA A 74 17.35 10.17 -21.37
CA ALA A 74 18.16 11.26 -20.82
C ALA A 74 17.55 12.65 -21.08
N ALA A 75 16.93 12.84 -22.25
CA ALA A 75 16.22 14.08 -22.60
C ALA A 75 14.99 14.28 -21.69
N ALA A 76 14.19 13.23 -21.46
CA ALA A 76 13.04 13.29 -20.57
C ALA A 76 13.45 13.58 -19.12
N ILE A 77 14.57 13.00 -18.66
CA ILE A 77 15.15 13.29 -17.34
C ILE A 77 15.56 14.76 -17.22
N ALA A 78 16.32 15.27 -18.19
CA ALA A 78 16.78 16.66 -18.19
C ALA A 78 15.60 17.65 -18.17
N GLU A 79 14.56 17.40 -18.96
CA GLU A 79 13.37 18.24 -18.94
C GLU A 79 12.57 18.12 -17.63
N ARG A 80 12.65 16.99 -16.90
CA ARG A 80 12.00 16.85 -15.59
C ARG A 80 12.69 17.66 -14.50
N VAL A 81 13.97 17.97 -14.63
CA VAL A 81 14.67 18.86 -13.68
C VAL A 81 14.06 20.27 -13.71
N GLY A 82 13.62 20.74 -14.88
CA GLY A 82 13.08 22.09 -15.08
C GLY A 82 11.61 22.30 -14.68
N SER A 83 10.93 21.31 -14.11
CA SER A 83 9.51 21.41 -13.75
C SER A 83 9.13 20.48 -12.59
N ILE A 84 8.04 20.77 -11.90
CA ILE A 84 7.36 19.89 -10.96
C ILE A 84 6.34 19.04 -11.74
N GLY A 85 6.43 17.72 -11.58
CA GLY A 85 5.50 16.73 -12.10
C GLY A 85 4.56 16.14 -11.04
N GLY A 86 3.57 15.36 -11.46
CA GLY A 86 2.64 14.69 -10.55
C GLY A 86 3.33 13.78 -9.51
N SER A 87 4.35 13.02 -9.89
CA SER A 87 5.14 12.23 -8.93
C SER A 87 5.95 13.07 -7.94
N ASP A 88 6.32 14.29 -8.34
CA ASP A 88 7.03 15.23 -7.47
C ASP A 88 6.05 15.79 -6.42
N ALA A 89 4.79 16.04 -6.80
CA ALA A 89 3.71 16.42 -5.89
C ALA A 89 3.56 15.40 -4.74
N ASN A 90 3.57 14.09 -5.06
CA ASN A 90 3.55 13.03 -4.02
C ASN A 90 4.75 13.13 -3.07
N THR A 91 5.92 13.52 -3.57
CA THR A 91 7.13 13.64 -2.76
C THR A 91 7.09 14.90 -1.89
N ILE A 92 6.66 16.04 -2.45
CA ILE A 92 6.49 17.32 -1.74
C ILE A 92 5.54 17.16 -0.55
N LEU A 93 4.47 16.38 -0.71
CA LEU A 93 3.48 16.11 0.34
C LEU A 93 3.67 14.78 1.09
N SER A 94 4.83 14.13 0.93
CA SER A 94 5.07 12.81 1.55
C SER A 94 5.24 12.85 3.08
N GLY A 95 5.40 14.04 3.67
CA GLY A 95 5.79 14.21 5.07
C GLY A 95 7.24 13.80 5.38
N SER A 96 8.00 13.31 4.38
CA SER A 96 9.38 12.88 4.55
C SER A 96 10.35 14.01 4.21
N ALA A 97 10.95 14.63 5.24
CA ALA A 97 11.98 15.66 5.07
C ALA A 97 13.13 15.18 4.17
N GLU A 98 13.55 13.92 4.33
CA GLU A 98 14.61 13.32 3.53
C GLU A 98 14.26 13.29 2.03
N ARG A 99 13.06 12.81 1.69
CA ARG A 99 12.64 12.72 0.29
C ARG A 99 12.43 14.09 -0.34
N ILE A 100 11.87 15.04 0.40
CA ILE A 100 11.67 16.41 -0.05
C ILE A 100 13.03 17.10 -0.31
N LEU A 101 13.97 16.96 0.63
CA LEU A 101 15.32 17.53 0.49
C LEU A 101 16.07 16.90 -0.68
N ARG A 102 15.95 15.59 -0.88
CA ARG A 102 16.56 14.90 -2.03
C ARG A 102 15.99 15.43 -3.35
N LEU A 103 14.66 15.48 -3.48
CA LEU A 103 14.00 16.02 -4.67
C LEU A 103 14.49 17.44 -4.96
N TRP A 104 14.62 18.28 -3.93
CA TRP A 104 15.15 19.63 -4.08
C TRP A 104 16.58 19.64 -4.66
N ARG A 105 17.49 18.79 -4.16
CA ARG A 105 18.85 18.65 -4.73
C ARG A 105 18.82 18.17 -6.18
N GLU A 106 17.94 17.22 -6.51
CA GLU A 106 17.76 16.72 -7.88
C GLU A 106 17.27 17.83 -8.82
N LYS A 107 16.28 18.64 -8.40
CA LYS A 107 15.77 19.79 -9.18
C LYS A 107 16.80 20.90 -9.37
N ARG A 108 17.78 21.00 -8.48
CA ARG A 108 18.91 21.94 -8.61
C ARG A 108 20.09 21.38 -9.40
N GLY A 109 20.03 20.10 -9.80
CA GLY A 109 21.15 19.43 -10.47
C GLY A 109 22.35 19.17 -9.55
N GLU A 110 22.18 19.28 -8.24
CA GLU A 110 23.25 19.02 -7.25
C GLU A 110 23.48 17.51 -7.06
N VAL A 111 22.45 16.71 -7.30
CA VAL A 111 22.48 15.24 -7.22
C VAL A 111 21.80 14.68 -8.47
N ALA A 112 22.39 13.64 -9.06
CA ALA A 112 21.77 12.93 -10.17
C ALA A 112 20.52 12.16 -9.70
N PRO A 113 19.51 11.97 -10.56
CA PRO A 113 18.38 11.09 -10.26
C PRO A 113 18.86 9.71 -9.81
N GLU A 114 18.13 9.10 -8.88
CA GLU A 114 18.44 7.75 -8.45
C GLU A 114 18.36 6.76 -9.62
N ASP A 115 19.37 5.89 -9.75
CA ASP A 115 19.25 4.75 -10.64
C ASP A 115 18.31 3.71 -10.00
N LEU A 116 17.18 3.48 -10.66
CA LEU A 116 16.13 2.56 -10.21
C LEU A 116 16.09 1.27 -11.04
N SER A 117 17.04 1.08 -11.97
CA SER A 117 17.06 -0.05 -12.91
C SER A 117 17.17 -1.40 -12.21
N ASP A 118 17.85 -1.46 -11.06
CA ASP A 118 17.98 -2.67 -10.24
C ASP A 118 16.85 -2.82 -9.19
N LYS A 119 15.93 -1.85 -9.11
CA LYS A 119 14.80 -1.91 -8.17
C LYS A 119 13.62 -2.64 -8.81
N LEU A 120 13.51 -3.95 -8.54
CA LEU A 120 12.47 -4.82 -9.07
C LEU A 120 11.05 -4.22 -9.01
N ALA A 121 10.67 -3.61 -7.89
CA ALA A 121 9.33 -3.02 -7.74
C ALA A 121 9.07 -1.85 -8.71
N VAL A 122 10.10 -1.04 -8.98
CA VAL A 122 10.01 0.08 -9.94
C VAL A 122 9.92 -0.47 -11.37
N MET A 123 10.83 -1.38 -11.72
CA MET A 123 10.86 -1.99 -13.06
C MET A 123 9.58 -2.76 -13.37
N LEU A 124 9.06 -3.51 -12.40
CA LEU A 124 7.79 -4.22 -12.55
C LEU A 124 6.63 -3.23 -12.72
N GLY A 125 6.61 -2.14 -11.96
CA GLY A 125 5.63 -1.06 -12.13
C GLY A 125 5.63 -0.52 -13.56
N SER A 126 6.79 -0.09 -14.06
CA SER A 126 6.94 0.43 -15.43
C SER A 126 6.56 -0.58 -16.50
N TRP A 127 6.96 -1.86 -16.33
CA TRP A 127 6.62 -2.91 -17.29
C TRP A 127 5.11 -3.22 -17.31
N THR A 128 4.49 -3.26 -16.12
CA THR A 128 3.06 -3.58 -15.98
C THR A 128 2.13 -2.42 -16.29
N GLU A 129 2.62 -1.20 -16.54
CA GLU A 129 1.79 -0.07 -16.94
C GLU A 129 1.01 -0.38 -18.23
N ALA A 130 1.70 -0.91 -19.25
CA ALA A 130 1.08 -1.32 -20.51
C ALA A 130 0.11 -2.50 -20.35
N PHE A 131 0.36 -3.40 -19.39
CA PHE A 131 -0.59 -4.46 -19.03
C PHE A 131 -1.85 -3.88 -18.40
N ASN A 132 -1.67 -3.02 -17.39
CA ASN A 132 -2.73 -2.40 -16.62
C ASN A 132 -3.68 -1.62 -17.54
N ARG A 133 -3.13 -0.89 -18.51
CA ARG A 133 -3.90 -0.20 -19.55
C ARG A 133 -4.77 -1.16 -20.36
N GLN A 134 -4.16 -2.20 -20.94
CA GLN A 134 -4.91 -3.19 -21.74
C GLN A 134 -5.94 -3.94 -20.91
N TRP A 135 -5.65 -4.18 -19.63
CA TRP A 135 -6.57 -4.83 -18.71
C TRP A 135 -7.78 -3.95 -18.40
N TYR A 136 -7.55 -2.66 -18.13
CA TYR A 136 -8.59 -1.64 -18.00
C TYR A 136 -9.45 -1.57 -19.26
N GLU A 137 -8.84 -1.41 -20.44
CA GLU A 137 -9.55 -1.31 -21.73
C GLU A 137 -10.42 -2.55 -21.99
N LYS A 138 -9.91 -3.74 -21.66
CA LYS A 138 -10.66 -5.00 -21.79
C LYS A 138 -11.87 -5.10 -20.87
N LEU A 139 -11.74 -4.69 -19.61
CA LEU A 139 -12.78 -4.89 -18.60
C LEU A 139 -13.81 -3.75 -18.58
N VAL A 140 -13.36 -2.52 -18.79
CA VAL A 140 -14.21 -1.32 -18.74
C VAL A 140 -14.74 -0.97 -20.14
N GLY A 141 -14.00 -1.30 -21.21
CA GLY A 141 -14.43 -1.06 -22.58
C GLY A 141 -14.15 0.35 -23.10
N HIS A 142 -13.49 1.22 -22.33
CA HIS A 142 -13.06 2.54 -22.77
C HIS A 142 -11.58 2.56 -23.16
N ALA A 143 -11.25 3.26 -24.25
CA ALA A 143 -9.89 3.35 -24.75
C ALA A 143 -9.05 4.33 -23.91
N VAL A 144 -7.81 3.96 -23.60
CA VAL A 144 -6.85 4.84 -22.94
C VAL A 144 -5.92 5.43 -24.01
N THR A 145 -6.03 6.74 -24.21
CA THR A 145 -5.31 7.51 -25.23
C THR A 145 -4.24 8.40 -24.59
N ARG A 146 -3.51 9.20 -25.39
CA ARG A 146 -2.54 10.21 -24.90
C ARG A 146 -1.45 9.64 -23.97
N VAL A 147 -1.12 8.36 -24.14
CA VAL A 147 -0.12 7.65 -23.35
C VAL A 147 1.26 8.29 -23.54
N GLY A 148 1.92 8.64 -22.44
CA GLY A 148 3.22 9.30 -22.43
C GLY A 148 3.19 10.78 -22.85
N GLU A 149 2.01 11.35 -23.13
CA GLU A 149 1.90 12.76 -23.48
C GLU A 149 2.34 13.63 -22.31
N ARG A 150 3.20 14.62 -22.61
CA ARG A 150 3.62 15.61 -21.62
C ARG A 150 2.87 16.92 -21.82
N VAL A 151 2.15 17.33 -20.79
CA VAL A 151 1.39 18.58 -20.74
C VAL A 151 2.14 19.57 -19.85
N ARG A 152 2.29 20.82 -20.29
CA ARG A 152 2.80 21.93 -19.45
C ARG A 152 1.65 22.84 -19.06
N CYS A 153 1.66 23.29 -17.81
CA CYS A 153 0.67 24.26 -17.36
C CYS A 153 0.89 25.60 -18.07
N PRO A 154 -0.11 26.15 -18.78
CA PRO A 154 0.05 27.38 -19.56
C PRO A 154 0.30 28.61 -18.68
N VAL A 155 -0.26 28.62 -17.47
CA VAL A 155 -0.15 29.76 -16.53
C VAL A 155 1.11 29.66 -15.68
N ARG A 156 1.61 28.45 -15.40
CA ARG A 156 2.75 28.19 -14.51
C ARG A 156 3.72 27.23 -15.20
N PRO A 157 4.65 27.71 -16.06
CA PRO A 157 5.49 26.85 -16.90
C PRO A 157 6.39 25.85 -16.15
N TRP A 158 6.59 26.07 -14.84
CA TRP A 158 7.29 25.17 -13.94
C TRP A 158 6.42 24.00 -13.43
N ARG A 159 5.15 23.90 -13.81
CA ARG A 159 4.29 22.72 -13.58
C ARG A 159 4.08 21.96 -14.88
N SER A 160 4.15 20.63 -14.81
CA SER A 160 3.91 19.76 -15.96
C SER A 160 3.33 18.42 -15.51
N ALA A 161 2.71 17.68 -16.41
CA ALA A 161 2.28 16.31 -16.16
C ALA A 161 2.72 15.43 -17.32
N THR A 162 3.09 14.20 -17.02
CA THR A 162 3.24 13.12 -18.02
C THR A 162 2.09 12.17 -17.76
N LEU A 163 1.29 11.89 -18.79
CA LEU A 163 0.09 11.08 -18.65
C LEU A 163 0.42 9.60 -18.84
N ASP A 164 0.04 8.75 -17.90
CA ASP A 164 -0.04 7.31 -18.15
C ASP A 164 -1.15 7.04 -19.18
N GLY A 165 -2.20 7.88 -19.20
CA GLY A 165 -3.13 8.00 -20.30
C GLY A 165 -4.31 8.95 -20.02
N TYR A 166 -5.27 8.96 -20.94
CA TYR A 166 -6.48 9.76 -20.88
C TYR A 166 -7.67 9.02 -21.52
N VAL A 167 -8.79 8.97 -20.80
CA VAL A 167 -10.03 8.32 -21.25
C VAL A 167 -10.97 9.38 -21.77
N MET A 168 -11.09 9.48 -23.11
CA MET A 168 -11.83 10.55 -23.78
C MET A 168 -13.33 10.51 -23.45
N GLU A 169 -13.90 9.31 -23.35
CA GLU A 169 -15.32 9.08 -23.07
C GLU A 169 -15.74 9.59 -21.69
N GLN A 170 -14.79 9.64 -20.74
CA GLN A 170 -15.02 10.07 -19.36
C GLN A 170 -14.41 11.45 -19.07
N GLY A 171 -13.69 12.04 -20.03
CA GLY A 171 -12.96 13.29 -19.82
C GLY A 171 -11.92 13.20 -18.69
N ALA A 172 -11.37 12.02 -18.44
CA ALA A 172 -10.60 11.72 -17.23
C ALA A 172 -9.14 11.36 -17.53
N ILE A 173 -8.22 11.82 -16.67
CA ILE A 173 -6.85 11.29 -16.69
C ILE A 173 -6.88 9.84 -16.20
N TRP A 174 -6.02 9.00 -16.75
CA TRP A 174 -5.85 7.63 -16.32
C TRP A 174 -4.43 7.47 -15.77
N GLU A 175 -4.32 6.95 -14.54
CA GLU A 175 -3.07 6.76 -13.81
C GLU A 175 -2.95 5.29 -13.41
N ALA A 176 -1.84 4.65 -13.77
CA ALA A 176 -1.61 3.24 -13.51
C ALA A 176 -0.71 3.05 -12.29
N LYS A 177 -1.07 2.14 -11.38
CA LYS A 177 -0.18 1.73 -10.28
C LYS A 177 -0.11 0.22 -10.12
N HIS A 178 1.08 -0.25 -9.78
CA HIS A 178 1.30 -1.60 -9.29
C HIS A 178 1.82 -1.49 -7.86
N THR A 179 1.03 -1.95 -6.91
CA THR A 179 1.32 -1.84 -5.48
C THR A 179 1.46 -3.21 -4.83
N SER A 180 1.98 -3.21 -3.60
CA SER A 180 1.98 -4.39 -2.74
C SER A 180 0.56 -4.97 -2.60
N PRO A 181 0.39 -6.30 -2.53
CA PRO A 181 -0.90 -6.93 -2.27
C PRO A 181 -1.42 -6.66 -0.84
N PHE A 182 -0.58 -6.14 0.06
CA PHE A 182 -0.93 -5.89 1.47
C PHE A 182 -1.42 -4.46 1.75
N GLY A 183 -1.29 -3.54 0.79
CA GLY A 183 -1.73 -2.15 0.97
C GLY A 183 -3.24 -2.04 0.91
N SER A 184 -3.83 -1.27 1.82
CA SER A 184 -5.26 -0.98 1.78
C SER A 184 -5.60 0.00 0.64
N PRO A 185 -6.84 -0.05 0.10
CA PRO A 185 -7.35 0.96 -0.83
C PRO A 185 -7.11 2.41 -0.38
N ASP A 186 -7.41 2.70 0.89
CA ASP A 186 -7.30 4.05 1.46
C ASP A 186 -5.85 4.54 1.50
N GLU A 187 -4.90 3.68 1.89
CA GLU A 187 -3.47 4.03 1.89
C GLU A 187 -2.96 4.31 0.48
N VAL A 188 -3.40 3.53 -0.52
CA VAL A 188 -3.02 3.74 -1.92
C VAL A 188 -3.58 5.07 -2.42
N LEU A 189 -4.86 5.35 -2.18
CA LEU A 189 -5.49 6.60 -2.57
C LEU A 189 -4.82 7.81 -1.92
N GLN A 190 -4.59 7.78 -0.61
CA GLN A 190 -3.89 8.87 0.10
C GLN A 190 -2.50 9.12 -0.46
N ARG A 191 -1.77 8.06 -0.79
CA ARG A 191 -0.40 8.16 -1.34
C ARG A 191 -0.35 8.83 -2.70
N TYR A 192 -1.34 8.59 -3.56
CA TYR A 192 -1.34 9.09 -4.94
C TYR A 192 -2.24 10.32 -5.15
N MET A 193 -3.00 10.73 -4.13
CA MET A 193 -3.88 11.90 -4.20
C MET A 193 -3.16 13.19 -4.66
N PRO A 194 -1.96 13.55 -4.16
CA PRO A 194 -1.23 14.71 -4.66
C PRO A 194 -0.99 14.65 -6.17
N GLN A 195 -0.57 13.48 -6.67
CA GLN A 195 -0.33 13.27 -8.10
C GLN A 195 -1.60 13.38 -8.94
N LEU A 196 -2.70 12.75 -8.51
CA LEU A 196 -3.97 12.80 -9.25
C LEU A 196 -4.47 14.24 -9.37
N GLN A 197 -4.49 14.97 -8.25
CA GLN A 197 -4.96 16.35 -8.20
C GLN A 197 -4.02 17.32 -8.94
N HIS A 198 -2.70 17.12 -8.85
CA HIS A 198 -1.73 17.85 -9.67
C HIS A 198 -2.00 17.67 -11.16
N THR A 199 -2.10 16.42 -11.61
CA THR A 199 -2.26 16.11 -13.03
C THR A 199 -3.59 16.65 -13.57
N MET A 200 -4.69 16.52 -12.82
CA MET A 200 -5.98 17.12 -13.17
C MET A 200 -5.88 18.64 -13.34
N ALA A 201 -5.23 19.33 -12.39
CA ALA A 201 -5.05 20.78 -12.44
C ALA A 201 -4.17 21.25 -13.61
N VAL A 202 -3.14 20.47 -13.99
CA VAL A 202 -2.26 20.79 -15.12
C VAL A 202 -2.95 20.53 -16.46
N VAL A 203 -3.68 19.42 -16.58
CA VAL A 203 -4.40 19.02 -17.80
C VAL A 203 -5.66 19.84 -18.01
N GLY A 204 -6.27 20.35 -16.94
CA GLY A 204 -7.54 21.06 -16.99
C GLY A 204 -8.74 20.12 -17.11
N CYS A 205 -8.75 19.03 -16.34
CA CYS A 205 -9.86 18.08 -16.28
C CYS A 205 -10.35 17.87 -14.84
N GLU A 206 -11.59 17.39 -14.69
CA GLU A 206 -12.26 17.29 -13.39
C GLU A 206 -12.24 15.88 -12.78
N THR A 207 -11.79 14.87 -13.53
CA THR A 207 -11.84 13.47 -13.10
C THR A 207 -10.51 12.76 -13.35
N ALA A 208 -10.16 11.87 -12.42
CA ALA A 208 -9.03 10.96 -12.53
C ALA A 208 -9.47 9.52 -12.24
N LEU A 209 -8.90 8.58 -12.99
CA LEU A 209 -9.07 7.15 -12.82
C LEU A 209 -7.74 6.56 -12.36
N LEU A 210 -7.69 6.09 -11.13
CA LEU A 210 -6.55 5.38 -10.58
C LEU A 210 -6.75 3.88 -10.76
N SER A 211 -6.05 3.28 -11.72
CA SER A 211 -6.11 1.85 -12.03
C SER A 211 -4.99 1.10 -11.32
N VAL A 212 -5.32 0.25 -10.35
CA VAL A 212 -4.35 -0.36 -9.42
C VAL A 212 -4.32 -1.87 -9.54
N LEU A 213 -3.13 -2.41 -9.79
CA LEU A 213 -2.79 -3.82 -9.61
C LEU A 213 -2.22 -4.04 -8.21
N TYR A 214 -2.87 -4.87 -7.41
CA TYR A 214 -2.42 -5.28 -6.07
C TYR A 214 -1.74 -6.64 -6.16
N GLY A 215 -0.40 -6.62 -6.26
CA GLY A 215 0.38 -7.80 -6.61
C GLY A 215 -0.16 -8.45 -7.90
N ASN A 216 -0.52 -9.73 -7.82
CA ASN A 216 -1.02 -10.50 -8.96
C ASN A 216 -2.45 -11.03 -8.78
N SER A 217 -3.14 -10.67 -7.70
CA SER A 217 -4.41 -11.30 -7.31
C SER A 217 -5.62 -10.39 -7.45
N LYS A 218 -5.42 -9.06 -7.47
CA LYS A 218 -6.52 -8.09 -7.42
C LYS A 218 -6.22 -6.88 -8.29
N TRP A 219 -7.26 -6.40 -8.98
CA TRP A 219 -7.25 -5.19 -9.78
C TRP A 219 -8.50 -4.37 -9.46
N GLU A 220 -8.32 -3.07 -9.24
CA GLU A 220 -9.41 -2.12 -8.95
C GLU A 220 -9.17 -0.79 -9.66
N VAL A 221 -10.25 -0.07 -9.95
CA VAL A 221 -10.21 1.29 -10.47
C VAL A 221 -10.92 2.20 -9.48
N TYR A 222 -10.28 3.30 -9.13
CA TYR A 222 -10.87 4.33 -8.28
C TYR A 222 -11.09 5.59 -9.08
N GLU A 223 -12.32 6.11 -9.05
CA GLU A 223 -12.66 7.41 -9.60
C GLU A 223 -12.45 8.49 -8.54
N VAL A 224 -11.70 9.52 -8.89
CA VAL A 224 -11.36 10.65 -8.02
C VAL A 224 -11.77 11.93 -8.73
N ALA A 225 -12.61 12.73 -8.08
CA ALA A 225 -12.99 14.05 -8.56
C ALA A 225 -11.92 15.08 -8.19
N SER A 226 -11.79 16.10 -9.03
CA SER A 226 -11.02 17.30 -8.72
C SER A 226 -11.56 17.96 -7.45
N ASP A 227 -10.65 18.38 -6.59
CA ASP A 227 -10.97 19.11 -5.36
C ASP A 227 -10.22 20.42 -5.37
N TRP A 228 -10.94 21.51 -5.61
CA TRP A 228 -10.33 22.84 -5.77
C TRP A 228 -9.59 23.29 -4.50
N MET A 229 -10.09 22.94 -3.31
CA MET A 229 -9.49 23.37 -2.05
C MET A 229 -8.18 22.62 -1.82
N TYR A 230 -8.17 21.32 -2.08
CA TYR A 230 -6.92 20.55 -2.06
C TYR A 230 -5.93 21.00 -3.13
N GLN A 231 -6.41 21.32 -4.33
CA GLN A 231 -5.55 21.78 -5.42
C GLN A 231 -4.92 23.15 -5.13
N GLU A 232 -5.61 24.05 -4.43
CA GLU A 232 -5.05 25.32 -3.97
C GLU A 232 -3.96 25.10 -2.91
N ASP A 233 -4.22 24.28 -1.89
CA ASP A 233 -3.21 23.93 -0.87
C ASP A 233 -1.98 23.24 -1.51
N LEU A 234 -2.22 22.32 -2.46
CA LEU A 234 -1.18 21.64 -3.20
C LEU A 234 -0.36 22.61 -4.04
N LEU A 235 -1.02 23.53 -4.75
CA LEU A 235 -0.36 24.56 -5.53
C LEU A 235 0.51 25.45 -4.65
N GLU A 236 0.05 25.85 -3.46
CA GLU A 236 0.84 26.65 -2.55
C GLU A 236 2.11 25.90 -2.08
N ALA A 237 1.96 24.63 -1.71
CA ALA A 237 3.09 23.77 -1.34
C ALA A 237 4.11 23.65 -2.48
N GLU A 238 3.64 23.42 -3.70
CA GLU A 238 4.49 23.35 -4.90
C GLU A 238 5.16 24.68 -5.23
N MET A 239 4.45 25.80 -5.08
CA MET A 239 5.00 27.15 -5.29
C MET A 239 6.12 27.45 -4.29
N ARG A 240 5.92 27.15 -3.01
CA ARG A 240 6.94 27.30 -1.96
C ARG A 240 8.15 26.42 -2.25
N PHE A 241 7.93 25.15 -2.59
CA PHE A 241 9.01 24.24 -2.98
C PHE A 241 9.78 24.76 -4.20
N TRP A 242 9.09 25.22 -5.24
CA TRP A 242 9.74 25.77 -6.44
C TRP A 242 10.49 27.08 -6.16
N HIS A 243 10.02 27.88 -5.22
CA HIS A 243 10.77 29.04 -4.73
C HIS A 243 12.10 28.59 -4.09
N CYS A 244 12.07 27.60 -3.19
CA CYS A 244 13.27 27.01 -2.58
C CYS A 244 14.26 26.46 -3.62
N VAL A 245 13.77 25.80 -4.68
CA VAL A 245 14.62 25.34 -5.79
C VAL A 245 15.36 26.52 -6.45
N ARG A 246 14.69 27.66 -6.64
CA ARG A 246 15.27 28.85 -7.29
C ARG A 246 16.15 29.70 -6.38
N SER A 247 15.77 29.88 -5.11
CA SER A 247 16.54 30.66 -4.13
C SER A 247 17.74 29.90 -3.59
N GLY A 248 17.67 28.57 -3.58
CA GLY A 248 18.66 27.70 -2.96
C GLY A 248 18.50 27.54 -1.45
N GLU A 249 17.41 28.05 -0.88
CA GLU A 249 17.03 27.75 0.50
C GLU A 249 16.46 26.32 0.59
N PRO A 250 16.76 25.56 1.65
CA PRO A 250 16.22 24.22 1.81
C PRO A 250 14.69 24.27 2.06
N PRO A 251 13.91 23.35 1.47
CA PRO A 251 12.47 23.31 1.66
C PRO A 251 12.10 22.81 3.07
N VAL A 252 10.98 23.31 3.58
CA VAL A 252 10.33 22.83 4.80
C VAL A 252 9.15 21.92 4.48
N ILE A 253 8.81 21.02 5.40
CA ILE A 253 7.65 20.13 5.24
C ILE A 253 6.39 20.99 5.14
N SER A 254 5.60 20.75 4.09
CA SER A 254 4.24 21.28 3.98
C SER A 254 3.24 20.23 4.45
N ILE A 255 2.24 20.65 5.21
CA ILE A 255 1.18 19.78 5.73
C ILE A 255 -0.15 20.29 5.15
N ILE A 256 -0.87 19.43 4.45
CA ILE A 256 -2.23 19.71 3.96
C ILE A 256 -3.22 18.98 4.86
N SER A 257 -4.31 19.66 5.23
CA SER A 257 -5.21 19.19 6.29
C SER A 257 -6.07 18.00 5.90
N TYR A 258 -6.47 17.86 4.63
CA TYR A 258 -7.39 16.81 4.22
C TYR A 258 -7.19 16.39 2.77
N ALA A 259 -6.93 15.10 2.53
CA ALA A 259 -6.91 14.55 1.17
C ALA A 259 -8.35 14.23 0.71
N PRO A 260 -8.71 14.55 -0.55
CA PRO A 260 -9.99 14.16 -1.13
C PRO A 260 -10.24 12.66 -1.02
N LYS A 261 -11.50 12.27 -0.85
CA LYS A 261 -11.91 10.86 -0.90
C LYS A 261 -12.37 10.51 -2.33
N PRO A 262 -12.34 9.23 -2.72
CA PRO A 262 -12.91 8.80 -4.00
C PRO A 262 -14.37 9.20 -4.15
N VAL A 263 -14.81 9.32 -5.41
CA VAL A 263 -16.22 9.54 -5.74
C VAL A 263 -17.07 8.41 -5.12
N GLY A 264 -18.16 8.78 -4.47
CA GLY A 264 -19.08 7.84 -3.79
C GLY A 264 -18.75 7.54 -2.33
N VAL A 265 -17.61 8.02 -1.79
CA VAL A 265 -17.27 7.90 -0.37
C VAL A 265 -17.47 9.26 0.31
N ARG A 266 -18.37 9.33 1.30
CA ARG A 266 -18.59 10.53 2.12
C ARG A 266 -18.30 10.26 3.59
N GLU A 267 -17.66 11.21 4.26
CA GLU A 267 -17.58 11.22 5.71
C GLU A 267 -18.75 12.04 6.29
N VAL A 268 -19.30 11.57 7.41
CA VAL A 268 -20.45 12.19 8.06
C VAL A 268 -20.19 12.27 9.54
N CYS A 269 -20.28 13.48 10.09
CA CYS A 269 -20.32 13.67 11.52
C CYS A 269 -21.69 13.23 12.05
N MET A 270 -21.73 12.08 12.73
CA MET A 270 -22.96 11.56 13.34
C MET A 270 -23.22 12.12 14.74
N THR A 271 -22.45 13.10 15.21
CA THR A 271 -22.60 13.70 16.56
C THR A 271 -24.00 14.26 16.81
N GLY A 272 -24.67 14.78 15.77
CA GLY A 272 -26.06 15.26 15.86
C GLY A 272 -27.13 14.18 15.65
N HIS A 273 -26.76 12.90 15.44
CA HIS A 273 -27.70 11.85 15.08
C HIS A 273 -28.12 11.02 16.32
N ASN A 274 -29.31 11.27 16.83
CA ASN A 274 -29.79 10.67 18.11
C ASN A 274 -29.71 9.14 18.15
N ALA A 275 -30.19 8.45 17.11
CA ALA A 275 -30.13 6.98 17.09
C ALA A 275 -28.68 6.45 17.04
N TRP A 276 -27.77 7.21 16.43
CA TRP A 276 -26.35 6.84 16.41
C TRP A 276 -25.77 6.97 17.81
N ALA A 277 -26.08 8.06 18.52
CA ALA A 277 -25.63 8.26 19.89
C ALA A 277 -26.10 7.14 20.83
N THR A 278 -27.37 6.72 20.73
CA THR A 278 -27.91 5.59 21.51
C THR A 278 -27.17 4.29 21.20
N PHE A 279 -27.10 3.89 19.93
CA PHE A 279 -26.45 2.62 19.57
C PHE A 279 -24.95 2.64 19.84
N ALA A 280 -24.28 3.79 19.69
CA ALA A 280 -22.88 3.95 20.04
C ALA A 280 -22.66 3.77 21.56
N ALA A 281 -23.55 4.29 22.40
CA ALA A 281 -23.49 4.10 23.85
C ALA A 281 -23.65 2.61 24.22
N ASP A 282 -24.64 1.92 23.67
CA ASP A 282 -24.85 0.48 23.90
C ASP A 282 -23.64 -0.34 23.42
N TRP A 283 -23.14 -0.04 22.21
CA TRP A 283 -21.98 -0.72 21.64
C TRP A 283 -20.74 -0.56 22.52
N LEU A 284 -20.47 0.67 23.00
CA LEU A 284 -19.35 0.95 23.90
C LEU A 284 -19.51 0.27 25.26
N ALA A 285 -20.73 0.23 25.81
CA ALA A 285 -21.04 -0.40 27.09
C ALA A 285 -20.86 -1.93 27.06
N HIS A 286 -21.14 -2.57 25.92
CA HIS A 286 -21.15 -4.03 25.79
C HIS A 286 -19.90 -4.61 25.11
N ARG A 287 -18.95 -3.77 24.66
CA ARG A 287 -17.76 -4.22 23.89
C ARG A 287 -16.94 -5.33 24.58
N GLU A 288 -16.72 -5.23 25.90
CA GLU A 288 -15.90 -6.20 26.63
C GLU A 288 -16.63 -7.52 26.85
N ALA A 289 -17.94 -7.46 27.11
CA ALA A 289 -18.79 -8.65 27.23
C ALA A 289 -18.88 -9.39 25.88
N ALA A 290 -19.07 -8.64 24.78
CA ALA A 290 -19.07 -9.20 23.43
C ALA A 290 -17.71 -9.84 23.07
N LYS A 291 -16.60 -9.18 23.40
CA LYS A 291 -15.24 -9.72 23.20
C LYS A 291 -15.03 -11.00 24.01
N THR A 292 -15.42 -11.01 25.28
CA THR A 292 -15.30 -12.18 26.15
C THR A 292 -16.14 -13.35 25.62
N HIS A 293 -17.38 -13.08 25.22
CA HIS A 293 -18.27 -14.07 24.62
C HIS A 293 -17.69 -14.63 23.30
N ALA A 294 -17.12 -13.78 22.45
CA ALA A 294 -16.46 -14.20 21.21
C ALA A 294 -15.24 -15.09 21.49
N THR A 295 -14.38 -14.71 22.44
CA THR A 295 -13.24 -15.54 22.86
C THR A 295 -13.70 -16.89 23.41
N ALA A 296 -14.67 -16.91 24.32
CA ALA A 296 -15.22 -18.15 24.87
C ALA A 296 -15.81 -19.04 23.77
N THR A 297 -16.53 -18.45 22.82
CA THR A 297 -17.09 -19.17 21.66
C THR A 297 -15.99 -19.84 20.83
N SER A 298 -14.89 -19.14 20.54
CA SER A 298 -13.76 -19.70 19.79
C SER A 298 -13.08 -20.83 20.57
N SER A 299 -12.74 -20.61 21.84
CA SER A 299 -12.10 -21.63 22.68
C SER A 299 -12.96 -22.88 22.82
N LEU A 300 -14.28 -22.74 22.98
CA LEU A 300 -15.19 -23.89 23.03
C LEU A 300 -15.21 -24.68 21.72
N LYS A 301 -15.08 -24.03 20.56
CA LYS A 301 -15.00 -24.73 19.26
C LYS A 301 -13.70 -25.52 19.12
N GLU A 302 -12.59 -24.98 19.61
CA GLU A 302 -11.28 -25.64 19.60
C GLU A 302 -11.25 -26.92 20.44
N LEU A 303 -12.07 -26.98 21.50
CA LEU A 303 -12.20 -28.18 22.35
C LEU A 303 -12.97 -29.34 21.69
N VAL A 304 -13.68 -29.11 20.57
CA VAL A 304 -14.48 -30.14 19.91
C VAL A 304 -13.62 -30.89 18.88
N GLU A 305 -13.27 -32.14 19.21
CA GLU A 305 -12.50 -33.04 18.35
C GLU A 305 -13.16 -33.27 16.97
N ALA A 306 -12.36 -33.62 15.96
CA ALA A 306 -12.77 -33.63 14.55
C ALA A 306 -13.91 -34.63 14.25
N ASP A 307 -13.94 -35.75 14.94
CA ASP A 307 -14.93 -36.83 14.84
C ASP A 307 -16.19 -36.59 15.69
N VAL A 308 -16.19 -35.54 16.53
CA VAL A 308 -17.33 -35.20 17.38
C VAL A 308 -18.36 -34.39 16.59
N ALA A 309 -19.52 -35.00 16.36
CA ALA A 309 -20.68 -34.35 15.73
C ALA A 309 -21.44 -33.41 16.69
N ARG A 310 -21.37 -33.67 18.00
CA ARG A 310 -22.08 -32.94 19.05
C ARG A 310 -21.34 -33.04 20.38
N ALA A 311 -21.05 -31.91 21.01
CA ALA A 311 -20.55 -31.80 22.38
C ALA A 311 -21.53 -31.00 23.24
N TYR A 312 -21.73 -31.36 24.51
CA TYR A 312 -22.67 -30.67 25.40
C TYR A 312 -22.21 -30.75 26.86
N GLY A 313 -22.59 -29.76 27.65
CA GLY A 313 -22.21 -29.66 29.07
C GLY A 313 -22.32 -28.23 29.57
N HIS A 314 -22.39 -28.05 30.89
CA HIS A 314 -22.41 -26.72 31.52
C HIS A 314 -23.45 -25.73 30.94
N GLY A 315 -24.62 -26.24 30.53
CA GLY A 315 -25.71 -25.41 29.98
C GLY A 315 -25.55 -25.00 28.52
N ILE A 316 -24.56 -25.53 27.80
CA ILE A 316 -24.33 -25.24 26.37
C ILE A 316 -24.22 -26.51 25.53
N GLU A 317 -24.45 -26.36 24.23
CA GLU A 317 -24.30 -27.40 23.21
C GLU A 317 -23.55 -26.84 22.01
N ALA A 318 -22.55 -27.58 21.53
CA ALA A 318 -21.85 -27.37 20.27
C ALA A 318 -22.25 -28.46 19.26
N LYS A 319 -22.69 -28.05 18.06
CA LYS A 319 -23.07 -28.96 16.97
C LYS A 319 -22.24 -28.68 15.72
N ARG A 320 -21.68 -29.75 15.13
CA ARG A 320 -20.96 -29.71 13.85
C ARG A 320 -21.94 -29.96 12.70
N SER A 321 -21.92 -29.08 11.71
CA SER A 321 -22.67 -29.25 10.47
C SER A 321 -21.98 -30.26 9.53
N LYS A 322 -22.69 -30.70 8.48
CA LYS A 322 -22.10 -31.53 7.41
C LYS A 322 -20.93 -30.85 6.69
N ALA A 323 -20.88 -29.51 6.68
CA ALA A 323 -19.79 -28.71 6.12
C ALA A 323 -18.64 -28.46 7.11
N GLY A 324 -18.68 -29.06 8.32
CA GLY A 324 -17.62 -28.95 9.32
C GLY A 324 -17.73 -27.74 10.26
N ALA A 325 -18.60 -26.76 9.97
CA ALA A 325 -18.79 -25.60 10.84
C ALA A 325 -19.45 -25.98 12.18
N ILE A 326 -18.91 -25.44 13.28
CA ILE A 326 -19.42 -25.68 14.65
C ILE A 326 -20.24 -24.47 15.10
N THR A 327 -21.45 -24.73 15.60
CA THR A 327 -22.36 -23.73 16.18
C THR A 327 -22.54 -24.00 17.67
N ILE A 328 -22.47 -22.98 18.51
CA ILE A 328 -22.70 -23.06 19.95
C ILE A 328 -24.04 -22.41 20.29
N ARG A 329 -24.83 -23.06 21.14
CA ARG A 329 -26.12 -22.57 21.63
C ARG A 329 -26.28 -22.92 23.10
N GLU A 330 -27.17 -22.21 23.78
CA GLU A 330 -27.66 -22.64 25.09
C GLU A 330 -28.34 -24.01 24.96
N ALA A 331 -27.98 -24.94 25.84
CA ALA A 331 -28.55 -26.27 25.84
C ALA A 331 -29.99 -26.21 26.37
N ALA A 332 -30.91 -26.92 25.72
CA ALA A 332 -32.25 -27.09 26.25
C ALA A 332 -32.19 -27.74 27.64
N PRO A 333 -33.02 -27.31 28.60
CA PRO A 333 -33.05 -27.92 29.92
C PRO A 333 -33.39 -29.41 29.81
N ILE A 334 -32.58 -30.25 30.44
CA ILE A 334 -32.78 -31.69 30.46
C ILE A 334 -34.05 -31.97 31.28
N ARG A 335 -35.14 -32.37 30.62
CA ARG A 335 -36.34 -32.89 31.31
C ARG A 335 -35.95 -34.14 32.09
N GLY A 336 -35.77 -34.03 33.41
CA GLY A 336 -35.64 -35.21 34.28
C GLY A 336 -34.77 -35.12 35.53
N GLN A 337 -34.00 -34.05 35.77
CA GLN A 337 -33.29 -33.88 37.04
C GLN A 337 -33.95 -32.79 37.89
N ARG A 338 -34.90 -33.20 38.72
CA ARG A 338 -35.23 -32.47 39.95
C ARG A 338 -34.26 -32.95 41.02
N SER A 339 -33.55 -32.01 41.63
CA SER A 339 -32.90 -32.16 42.94
C SER A 339 -33.92 -32.40 44.04
#